data_AF-A0ABD8AKN3-F1
#
_entry.id   AF-A0ABD8AKN3-F1
#
_cell.length_a   1.000
_cell.length_b   1.000
_cell.length_c   1.000
_cell.angle_alpha   90.00
_cell.angle_beta   90.00
_cell.angle_gamma   90.00
#
_symmetry.space_group_name_H-M   'P 1'
#
loop_
_entity.id
_entity.type
_entity.pdbx_description
1 polymer ?
#
loop_
_entity_poly.entity_id
_entity_poly.type
_entity_poly.pdbx_seq_one_letter_code
_entity_poly.pdbx_strand_id
1 'polypeptide(L)'
;MNNYKRKVIIWTIITIIAFAAIIGLSIFIYRLGDVIELNEQVTLDQKIVDTYNFAKSYSIGGLAFSCIIFIMGLIISYAGFKSWKYVEMFS
;
A
#
# COMPACT_ATOMS: atom_id res chain seq x y z
N MET A 1 -10.65 -5.08 -28.27
CA MET A 1 -11.16 -4.53 -26.99
C MET A 1 -11.01 -5.43 -25.76
N ASN A 2 -11.17 -6.77 -25.84
CA ASN A 2 -11.12 -7.64 -24.65
C ASN A 2 -9.82 -7.57 -23.83
N ASN A 3 -8.66 -7.47 -24.49
CA ASN A 3 -7.38 -7.37 -23.79
C ASN A 3 -7.21 -6.05 -23.00
N TYR A 4 -7.88 -4.97 -23.43
CA TYR A 4 -7.84 -3.68 -22.72
C TYR A 4 -8.68 -3.72 -21.45
N LYS A 5 -9.93 -4.20 -21.56
CA LYS A 5 -10.83 -4.36 -20.41
C LYS A 5 -10.20 -5.23 -19.30
N ARG A 6 -9.53 -6.32 -19.69
CA ARG A 6 -8.79 -7.18 -18.75
C ARG A 6 -7.68 -6.43 -17.99
N LYS A 7 -6.93 -5.56 -18.67
CA LYS A 7 -5.87 -4.75 -18.02
C LYS A 7 -6.43 -3.77 -16.99
N VAL A 8 -7.54 -3.10 -17.31
CA VAL A 8 -8.22 -2.17 -16.39
C VAL A 8 -8.70 -2.90 -15.12
N ILE A 9 -9.27 -4.09 -15.28
CA ILE A 9 -9.71 -4.93 -14.15
C ILE A 9 -8.52 -5.36 -13.28
N ILE A 10 -7.41 -5.80 -13.89
CA ILE A 10 -6.20 -6.17 -13.15
C ILE A 10 -5.68 -4.98 -12.33
N TRP A 11 -5.59 -3.79 -12.92
CA TRP A 11 -5.16 -2.59 -12.21
C TRP A 11 -6.11 -2.18 -11.08
N THR A 12 -7.42 -2.38 -11.27
CA THR A 12 -8.41 -2.13 -10.22
C THR A 12 -8.19 -3.07 -9.03
N ILE A 13 -7.95 -4.36 -9.27
CA ILE A 13 -7.65 -5.35 -8.21
C ILE A 13 -6.35 -4.99 -7.49
N ILE A 14 -5.29 -4.63 -8.23
CA ILE A 14 -4.01 -4.20 -7.65
C ILE A 14 -4.21 -2.98 -6.75
N THR A 15 -5.05 -2.02 -7.15
CA THR A 15 -5.37 -0.82 -6.35
C THR A 15 -6.04 -1.19 -5.02
N ILE A 16 -6.98 -2.15 -5.05
CA ILE A 16 -7.64 -2.63 -3.83
C ILE A 16 -6.65 -3.33 -2.89
N ILE A 17 -5.75 -4.16 -3.43
CA ILE A 17 -4.70 -4.83 -2.65
C ILE A 17 -3.74 -3.80 -2.04
N ALA A 18 -3.33 -2.80 -2.82
CA ALA A 18 -2.46 -1.72 -2.34
C ALA A 18 -3.13 -0.93 -1.20
N PHE A 19 -4.44 -0.69 -1.29
CA PHE A 19 -5.19 -0.05 -0.21
C PHE A 19 -5.21 -0.88 1.08
N ALA A 20 -5.46 -2.19 0.98
CA ALA A 20 -5.39 -3.09 2.13
C ALA A 20 -3.98 -3.14 2.74
N ALA A 21 -2.93 -3.11 1.92
CA ALA A 21 -1.54 -3.06 2.35
C ALA A 21 -1.21 -1.75 3.11
N ILE A 22 -1.72 -0.60 2.65
CA ILE A 22 -1.56 0.69 3.35
C ILE A 22 -2.16 0.60 4.76
N ILE A 23 -3.39 0.09 4.89
CA ILE A 23 -4.04 -0.07 6.20
C ILE A 23 -3.24 -1.00 7.10
N GLY A 24 -2.86 -2.18 6.58
CA GLY A 24 -2.11 -3.18 7.35
C GLY A 24 -0.75 -2.66 7.83
N LEU A 25 0.01 -2.03 6.94
CA LEU A 25 1.32 -1.46 7.28
C LEU A 25 1.21 -0.28 8.23
N SER A 26 0.17 0.55 8.10
CA SER A 26 -0.07 1.67 9.02
C SER A 26 -0.32 1.17 10.46
N ILE A 27 -1.18 0.15 10.62
CA ILE A 27 -1.43 -0.47 11.93
C ILE A 27 -0.15 -1.12 12.48
N PHE A 28 0.61 -1.80 11.63
CA PHE A 28 1.84 -2.46 12.06
C PHE A 28 2.91 -1.45 12.55
N ILE A 29 3.10 -0.34 11.83
CA ILE A 29 4.01 0.73 12.24
C ILE A 29 3.59 1.34 13.58
N TYR A 30 2.29 1.55 13.78
CA TYR A 30 1.75 2.07 15.04
C TYR A 30 2.12 1.14 16.21
N ARG A 31 1.89 -0.17 16.06
CA ARG A 31 2.22 -1.18 17.08
C ARG A 31 3.72 -1.28 17.37
N LEU A 32 4.57 -1.15 16.34
CA LEU A 32 6.02 -1.14 16.55
C LEU A 32 6.47 0.11 17.34
N GLY A 33 5.78 1.24 17.17
CA GLY A 33 6.00 2.44 17.98
C GLY A 33 5.80 2.19 19.46
N ASP A 34 4.66 1.59 19.83
CA ASP A 34 4.32 1.28 21.23
C ASP A 34 5.40 0.43 21.93
N VAL A 35 5.99 -0.54 21.21
CA VAL A 35 7.02 -1.43 21.77
C VAL A 35 8.36 -0.72 21.95
N ILE A 36 8.72 0.17 21.01
CA ILE A 36 9.95 0.97 21.11
C ILE A 36 9.84 1.97 22.27
N GLU A 37 8.67 2.57 22.48
CA GLU A 37 8.42 3.50 23.60
C GLU A 37 8.50 2.78 24.96
N LEU A 38 8.08 1.51 25.02
CA LEU A 38 8.22 0.68 26.23
C LEU A 38 9.69 0.44 26.63
N ASN A 39 10.62 0.42 25.67
CA ASN A 39 12.06 0.33 25.93
C ASN A 39 12.60 1.57 26.67
N GLU A 40 11.98 2.73 26.53
CA GLU A 40 12.39 3.93 27.29
C GLU A 40 12.05 3.79 28.78
N GLN A 41 11.06 2.95 29.12
CA GLN A 41 10.62 2.72 30.49
C GLN A 41 11.27 1.50 31.13
N VAL A 42 11.70 0.52 30.33
CA VAL A 42 12.35 -0.71 30.79
C VAL A 42 13.51 -1.01 29.86
N THR A 43 14.73 -1.12 30.40
CA THR A 43 15.93 -1.46 29.60
C THR A 43 15.75 -2.81 28.90
N LEU A 44 15.42 -2.79 27.61
CA LEU A 44 15.43 -3.96 26.74
C LEU A 44 16.82 -4.15 26.14
N ASP A 45 17.12 -5.39 25.77
CA ASP A 45 18.35 -5.74 25.06
C ASP A 45 18.44 -4.95 23.75
N GLN A 46 19.60 -4.32 23.48
CA GLN A 46 19.84 -3.52 22.27
C GLN A 46 19.54 -4.29 20.99
N LYS A 47 19.78 -5.60 20.98
CA LYS A 47 19.49 -6.46 19.82
C LYS A 47 17.99 -6.47 19.46
N ILE A 48 17.12 -6.38 20.46
CA ILE A 48 15.66 -6.33 20.27
C ILE A 48 15.30 -4.97 19.68
N VAL A 49 15.82 -3.89 20.24
CA VAL A 49 15.58 -2.51 19.81
C VAL A 49 15.98 -2.31 18.35
N ASP A 50 17.17 -2.80 17.97
CA ASP A 50 17.67 -2.72 16.59
C ASP A 50 16.78 -3.50 15.61
N THR A 51 16.32 -4.69 16.01
CA THR A 51 15.41 -5.50 15.18
C THR A 51 14.07 -4.79 14.96
N TYR A 52 13.51 -4.18 16.00
CA TYR A 52 12.26 -3.42 15.90
C TYR A 52 12.40 -2.15 15.07
N ASN A 53 13.51 -1.42 15.21
CA ASN A 53 13.82 -0.25 14.36
C ASN A 53 14.02 -0.63 12.89
N PHE A 54 14.64 -1.77 12.63
CA PHE A 54 14.77 -2.32 11.28
C PHE A 54 13.40 -2.67 10.69
N ALA A 55 12.56 -3.39 11.45
CA ALA A 55 11.19 -3.72 11.05
C ALA A 55 10.34 -2.47 10.78
N LYS A 56 10.47 -1.43 11.62
CA LYS A 56 9.79 -0.14 11.44
C LYS A 56 10.23 0.54 10.15
N SER A 57 11.52 0.59 9.89
CA SER A 57 12.08 1.23 8.68
C SER A 57 11.61 0.53 7.40
N TYR A 58 11.62 -0.81 7.38
CA TYR A 58 11.10 -1.61 6.25
C TYR A 58 9.60 -1.39 6.05
N SER A 59 8.83 -1.32 7.14
CA SER A 59 7.38 -1.12 7.08
C SER A 59 7.02 0.27 6.53
N ILE A 60 7.78 1.30 6.90
CA ILE A 60 7.64 2.65 6.34
C ILE A 60 7.95 2.65 4.83
N GLY A 61 9.02 1.98 4.42
CA GLY A 61 9.35 1.83 3.00
C GLY A 61 8.25 1.10 2.21
N GLY A 62 7.71 0.01 2.77
CA GLY A 62 6.59 -0.72 2.19
C GLY A 62 5.31 0.12 2.10
N LEU A 63 5.06 0.97 3.09
CA LEU A 63 3.90 1.86 3.12
C LEU A 63 4.02 2.92 2.02
N ALA A 64 5.19 3.55 1.89
CA ALA A 64 5.47 4.52 0.82
C ALA A 64 5.28 3.89 -0.57
N PHE A 65 5.80 2.68 -0.78
CA PHE A 65 5.63 1.95 -2.04
C PHE A 65 4.16 1.64 -2.33
N SER A 66 3.41 1.19 -1.32
CA SER A 66 1.98 0.89 -1.45
C SER A 66 1.16 2.13 -1.77
N CYS A 67 1.50 3.29 -1.20
CA CYS A 67 0.90 4.59 -1.54
C CYS A 67 1.13 4.98 -3.01
N ILE A 68 2.35 4.79 -3.54
CA ILE A 68 2.66 5.08 -4.94
C ILE A 68 1.82 4.18 -5.87
N ILE A 69 1.80 2.86 -5.60
CA ILE A 69 1.00 1.91 -6.39
C ILE A 69 -0.48 2.28 -6.32
N PHE A 70 -1.00 2.67 -5.16
CA PHE A 70 -2.40 3.05 -4.99
C PHE A 70 -2.77 4.26 -5.84
N ILE A 71 -1.95 5.32 -5.83
CA ILE A 71 -2.19 6.53 -6.63
C ILE A 71 -2.13 6.20 -8.13
N MET A 72 -1.09 5.48 -8.57
CA MET A 72 -0.96 5.07 -9.97
C MET A 72 -2.14 4.19 -10.40
N GLY A 73 -2.53 3.23 -9.57
CA GLY A 73 -3.63 2.32 -9.80
C GLY A 73 -4.97 3.04 -9.91
N LEU A 74 -5.23 4.04 -9.07
CA LEU A 74 -6.41 4.91 -9.17
C LEU A 74 -6.47 5.65 -10.51
N ILE A 75 -5.37 6.29 -10.93
CA ILE A 75 -5.31 7.06 -12.18
C ILE A 75 -5.57 6.14 -13.38
N ILE A 76 -4.88 4.98 -13.42
CA ILE A 76 -5.00 4.02 -14.53
C ILE A 76 -6.42 3.43 -14.58
N SER A 77 -6.98 3.06 -13.42
CA SER A 77 -8.33 2.49 -13.35
C SER A 77 -9.37 3.53 -13.78
N TYR A 78 -9.29 4.77 -13.28
CA TYR A 78 -10.20 5.85 -13.66
C TYR A 78 -10.12 6.17 -15.17
N ALA A 79 -8.92 6.35 -15.71
CA ALA A 79 -8.73 6.58 -17.14
C ALA A 79 -9.24 5.38 -17.97
N GLY A 80 -9.04 4.17 -17.47
CA GLY A 80 -9.53 2.92 -18.03
C GLY A 80 -11.05 2.87 -18.16
N PHE A 81 -11.76 3.14 -17.07
CA PHE A 81 -13.22 3.16 -17.06
C PHE A 81 -13.79 4.30 -17.93
N LYS A 82 -13.17 5.49 -17.88
CA LYS A 82 -13.58 6.63 -18.70
C LYS A 82 -13.44 6.34 -20.19
N SER A 83 -12.31 5.77 -20.61
CA SER A 83 -12.04 5.35 -21.99
C SER A 83 -13.06 4.31 -22.47
N TRP A 84 -13.42 3.34 -21.63
CA TRP A 84 -14.42 2.34 -21.96
C TRP A 84 -15.78 2.98 -22.26
N LYS A 85 -16.25 3.90 -21.41
CA LYS A 85 -17.52 4.62 -21.63
C LYS A 85 -17.55 5.41 -22.94
N TYR A 86 -16.42 6.03 -23.33
CA TYR A 86 -16.35 6.72 -24.63
C TYR A 86 -16.49 5.75 -25.80
N VAL A 87 -15.80 4.61 -25.77
CA VAL A 87 -15.89 3.61 -26.85
C VAL A 87 -17.30 3.06 -27.02
N GLU A 88 -18.04 2.87 -25.92
CA GLU A 88 -19.45 2.44 -25.98
C GLU A 88 -20.40 3.52 -26.52
N MET A 89 -20.03 4.80 -26.45
CA MET A 89 -20.86 5.91 -26.94
C MET A 89 -20.72 6.12 -28.46
N PHE A 90 -19.63 5.63 -29.06
CA PHE A 90 -19.33 5.75 -30.49
C PHE A 90 -19.41 4.40 -31.24
N SER A 91 -19.89 3.35 -30.57
CA SER A 91 -20.17 2.01 -31.11
C SER A 91 -21.66 1.79 -31.27
#